data_AF-A0A969FRG7-F1
#
_entry.id   AF-A0A969FRG7-F1
#
_cell.length_a   1.000
_cell.length_b   1.000
_cell.length_c   1.000
_cell.angle_alpha   90.00
_cell.angle_beta   90.00
_cell.angle_gamma   90.00
#
_symmetry.space_group_name_H-M   'P 1'
#
loop_
_entity.id
_entity.type
_entity.pdbx_description
1 polymer ?
#
loop_
_entity_poly.entity_id
_entity_poly.type
_entity_poly.pdbx_seq_one_letter_code
_entity_poly.pdbx_strand_id
1 'polypeptide(L)'
;MLVRDLFAKQIDRPINGVIKADQADSESVWQELDEYVVTKELDIHFRRFFGAYLDAIDNAGNPDVLGKVGVWISGFFGSGKSHFLKILSYLLENRAVTRGGETKRAIEFFDGKIPGRHARRRHQAPPSRATST
;
A
#
# COMPACT_ATOMS: atom_id res chain seq x y z
N MET A 1 7.45 -8.14 31.70
CA MET A 1 6.79 -7.96 30.40
C MET A 1 5.68 -6.95 30.60
N LEU A 2 5.73 -5.80 29.92
CA LEU A 2 4.67 -4.79 29.99
C LEU A 2 3.69 -5.02 28.83
N VAL A 3 2.41 -4.68 29.03
CA VAL A 3 1.38 -4.80 27.97
C VAL A 3 1.76 -4.05 26.69
N ARG A 4 2.47 -2.91 26.83
CA ARG A 4 2.98 -2.13 25.69
C ARG A 4 3.92 -2.93 24.79
N ASP A 5 4.63 -3.92 25.33
CA ASP A 5 5.62 -4.73 24.61
C ASP A 5 4.95 -5.76 23.69
N LEU A 6 3.63 -5.98 23.81
CA LEU A 6 2.86 -6.86 22.95
C LEU A 6 2.52 -6.23 21.59
N PHE A 7 2.62 -4.90 21.46
CA PHE A 7 2.19 -4.18 20.27
C PHE A 7 3.36 -4.00 19.30
N ALA A 8 3.08 -4.18 18.00
CA ALA A 8 4.08 -3.96 16.94
C ALA A 8 4.50 -2.48 16.78
N LYS A 9 3.67 -1.55 17.25
CA LYS A 9 3.90 -0.10 17.21
C LYS A 9 3.53 0.53 18.55
N GLN A 10 4.06 1.71 18.83
CA GLN A 10 3.75 2.46 20.06
C GLN A 10 2.25 2.74 20.19
N ILE A 11 1.68 2.47 21.36
CA ILE A 11 0.21 2.51 21.60
C ILE A 11 -0.36 3.94 21.66
N ASP A 12 0.48 4.92 22.02
CA ASP A 12 0.15 6.33 22.22
C ASP A 12 0.36 7.18 20.95
N ARG A 13 0.76 6.57 19.84
CA ARG A 13 0.90 7.28 18.56
C ARG A 13 -0.46 7.84 18.09
N PRO A 14 -0.51 9.05 17.50
CA PRO A 14 -1.74 9.56 16.92
C PRO A 14 -2.17 8.68 15.75
N ILE A 15 -3.48 8.46 15.59
CA ILE A 15 -4.08 7.75 14.45
C ILE A 15 -5.29 8.57 13.98
N ASN A 16 -5.29 8.96 12.71
CA ASN A 16 -6.45 9.62 12.13
C ASN A 16 -7.57 8.60 11.91
N GLY A 17 -8.61 8.67 12.74
CA GLY A 17 -9.76 7.77 12.65
C GLY A 17 -10.70 8.06 11.47
N VAL A 18 -10.53 9.21 10.81
CA VAL A 18 -11.36 9.63 9.68
C VAL A 18 -10.46 9.96 8.50
N ILE A 19 -10.71 9.27 7.38
CA ILE A 19 -10.04 9.55 6.11
C ILE A 19 -10.78 10.66 5.39
N LYS A 20 -10.10 11.78 5.15
CA LYS A 20 -10.63 12.87 4.33
C LYS A 20 -9.90 12.95 2.99
N ALA A 21 -10.62 13.27 1.93
CA ALA A 21 -10.07 13.29 0.57
C ALA A 21 -9.14 14.49 0.32
N ASP A 22 -9.36 15.59 1.02
CA ASP A 22 -8.57 16.84 0.97
C ASP A 22 -7.25 16.76 1.75
N GLN A 23 -7.12 15.79 2.66
CA GLN A 23 -5.86 15.52 3.38
C GLN A 23 -4.89 14.75 2.48
N ALA A 24 -4.05 15.51 1.77
CA ALA A 24 -3.07 14.99 0.82
C ALA A 24 -1.64 15.50 1.10
N ASP A 25 -1.39 16.10 2.26
CA ASP A 25 -0.03 16.48 2.68
C ASP A 25 0.84 15.24 2.97
N SER A 26 2.16 15.39 2.86
CA SER A 26 3.08 14.25 2.95
C SER A 26 3.03 13.51 4.29
N GLU A 27 2.76 14.19 5.41
CA GLU A 27 2.67 13.51 6.70
C GLU A 27 1.42 12.65 6.80
N SER A 28 0.26 13.19 6.39
CA SER A 28 -0.99 12.43 6.34
C SER A 28 -0.87 11.22 5.43
N VAL A 29 -0.32 11.38 4.22
CA VAL A 29 -0.14 10.27 3.27
C VAL A 29 0.81 9.22 3.83
N TRP A 30 1.93 9.64 4.43
CA TRP A 30 2.88 8.71 5.05
C TRP A 30 2.20 7.88 6.13
N GLN A 31 1.48 8.53 7.03
CA GLN A 31 0.79 7.86 8.13
C GLN A 31 -0.28 6.89 7.62
N GLU A 32 -1.08 7.28 6.63
CA GLU A 32 -2.08 6.41 6.01
C GLU A 32 -1.44 5.16 5.40
N LEU A 33 -0.39 5.31 4.59
CA LEU A 33 0.32 4.19 3.97
C LEU A 33 0.99 3.28 5.01
N ASP A 34 1.58 3.84 6.07
CA ASP A 34 2.28 3.10 7.11
C ASP A 34 1.31 2.35 8.05
N GLU A 35 0.15 2.94 8.37
CA GLU A 35 -0.88 2.31 9.20
C GLU A 35 -1.82 1.39 8.42
N TYR A 36 -1.85 1.46 7.08
CA TYR A 36 -2.73 0.60 6.29
C TYR A 36 -2.41 -0.88 6.49
N VAL A 37 -3.43 -1.68 6.85
CA VAL A 37 -3.30 -3.12 7.07
C VAL A 37 -4.00 -3.86 5.92
N VAL A 38 -3.25 -4.72 5.23
CA VAL A 38 -3.80 -5.56 4.17
C VAL A 38 -4.31 -6.86 4.79
N THR A 39 -5.63 -6.98 4.88
CA THR A 39 -6.30 -8.23 5.27
C THR A 39 -6.30 -9.21 4.10
N LYS A 40 -6.65 -10.48 4.36
CA LYS A 40 -6.82 -11.49 3.29
C LYS A 40 -7.87 -11.08 2.26
N GLU A 41 -8.95 -10.44 2.70
CA GLU A 41 -10.02 -9.96 1.82
C GLU A 41 -9.55 -8.77 0.96
N LEU A 42 -8.82 -7.83 1.56
CA LEU A 42 -8.24 -6.72 0.81
C LEU A 42 -7.23 -7.20 -0.25
N ASP A 43 -6.42 -8.23 0.05
CA ASP A 43 -5.53 -8.84 -0.96
C ASP A 43 -6.31 -9.35 -2.18
N ILE A 44 -7.45 -10.02 -1.97
CA ILE A 44 -8.33 -10.47 -3.04
C ILE A 44 -8.85 -9.28 -3.86
N HIS A 45 -9.27 -8.20 -3.21
CA HIS A 45 -9.76 -7.00 -3.89
C HIS A 45 -8.65 -6.30 -4.69
N PHE A 46 -7.44 -6.17 -4.15
CA PHE A 46 -6.29 -5.63 -4.87
C PHE A 46 -5.96 -6.47 -6.11
N ARG A 47 -5.88 -7.80 -5.96
CA ARG A 47 -5.60 -8.70 -7.09
C ARG A 47 -6.66 -8.60 -8.19
N ARG A 48 -7.93 -8.53 -7.82
CA ARG A 48 -9.04 -8.37 -8.77
C ARG A 48 -8.95 -7.04 -9.51
N PHE A 49 -8.68 -5.95 -8.79
CA PHE A 49 -8.51 -4.62 -9.37
C PHE A 49 -7.34 -4.59 -10.36
N PHE A 50 -6.14 -4.96 -9.90
CA PHE A 50 -4.94 -4.92 -10.74
C PHE A 50 -5.01 -5.91 -11.89
N GLY A 51 -5.64 -7.08 -11.71
CA GLY A 51 -5.89 -8.03 -12.80
C GLY A 51 -6.73 -7.41 -13.92
N ALA A 52 -7.85 -6.77 -13.58
CA ALA A 52 -8.69 -6.08 -14.56
C ALA A 52 -7.98 -4.87 -15.21
N TYR A 53 -7.19 -4.13 -14.44
CA TYR A 53 -6.43 -2.99 -14.93
C TYR A 53 -5.30 -3.40 -15.89
N LEU A 54 -4.56 -4.47 -15.57
CA LEU A 54 -3.49 -4.98 -16.43
C LEU A 54 -4.05 -5.61 -17.71
N ASP A 55 -5.14 -6.37 -17.62
CA ASP A 55 -5.81 -6.94 -18.80
C ASP A 55 -6.26 -5.85 -19.79
N ALA A 56 -6.73 -4.71 -19.27
CA ALA A 56 -7.07 -3.54 -20.09
C ALA A 56 -5.85 -2.93 -20.80
N ILE A 57 -4.69 -2.88 -20.13
CA ILE A 57 -3.45 -2.37 -20.71
C ILE A 57 -2.92 -3.33 -21.76
N ASP A 58 -2.88 -4.63 -21.46
CA ASP A 58 -2.34 -5.67 -22.33
C ASP A 58 -3.17 -5.81 -23.62
N ASN A 59 -4.48 -5.54 -23.54
CA ASN A 59 -5.40 -5.59 -24.68
C ASN A 59 -5.78 -4.20 -25.23
N ALA A 60 -4.96 -3.17 -25.01
CA ALA A 60 -5.29 -1.79 -25.40
C ALA A 60 -5.55 -1.58 -26.91
N GLY A 61 -5.13 -2.52 -27.76
CA GLY A 61 -5.43 -2.52 -29.20
C GLY A 61 -6.82 -3.05 -29.57
N ASN A 62 -7.59 -3.56 -28.62
CA ASN A 62 -8.93 -4.10 -28.84
C ASN A 62 -10.00 -3.10 -28.35
N PRO A 63 -10.72 -2.41 -29.27
CA PRO A 63 -11.75 -1.42 -28.91
C PRO A 63 -12.87 -2.00 -28.04
N ASP A 64 -13.19 -3.29 -28.19
CA ASP A 64 -14.22 -3.98 -27.40
C ASP A 64 -13.83 -4.15 -25.94
N VAL A 65 -12.53 -4.15 -25.63
CA VAL A 65 -11.98 -4.24 -24.27
C VAL A 65 -11.87 -2.84 -23.68
N LEU A 66 -11.31 -1.88 -24.42
CA LEU A 66 -11.07 -0.52 -23.94
C LEU A 66 -12.35 0.19 -23.47
N GLY A 67 -13.46 -0.01 -24.19
CA GLY A 67 -14.76 0.57 -23.84
C GLY A 67 -15.48 -0.09 -22.66
N LYS A 68 -14.94 -1.17 -22.09
CA LYS A 68 -15.59 -1.98 -21.05
C LYS A 68 -14.84 -2.01 -19.72
N VAL A 69 -13.77 -1.23 -19.58
CA VAL A 69 -12.96 -1.20 -18.36
C VAL A 69 -13.65 -0.34 -17.30
N GLY A 70 -14.20 -0.98 -16.28
CA GLY A 70 -14.84 -0.31 -15.14
C GLY A 70 -14.73 -1.13 -13.87
N VAL A 71 -14.48 -0.46 -12.76
CA VAL A 71 -14.46 -1.09 -11.42
C VAL A 71 -15.55 -0.47 -10.57
N TRP A 72 -16.40 -1.33 -10.00
CA TRP A 72 -17.42 -0.94 -9.04
C TRP A 72 -17.02 -1.37 -7.63
N ILE A 73 -16.88 -0.40 -6.71
CA ILE A 73 -16.54 -0.65 -5.30
C ILE A 73 -17.81 -0.47 -4.47
N SER A 74 -18.35 -1.57 -3.95
CA SER A 74 -19.56 -1.60 -3.11
C SER A 74 -19.28 -2.17 -1.72
N GLY A 75 -20.20 -1.93 -0.78
CA GLY A 75 -20.08 -2.38 0.62
C GLY A 75 -20.78 -1.46 1.63
N PHE A 76 -20.98 -1.95 2.85
CA PHE A 76 -21.68 -1.24 3.93
C PHE A 76 -20.99 0.06 4.37
N PHE A 77 -21.71 0.94 5.06
CA PHE A 77 -21.11 2.14 5.67
C PHE A 77 -20.00 1.74 6.66
N GLY A 78 -18.91 2.51 6.70
CA GLY A 78 -17.76 2.21 7.55
C GLY A 78 -16.87 1.06 7.08
N SER A 79 -17.17 0.39 5.96
CA SER A 79 -16.37 -0.76 5.48
C SER A 79 -15.03 -0.39 4.83
N GLY A 80 -14.63 0.89 4.85
CA GLY A 80 -13.34 1.34 4.32
C GLY A 80 -13.26 1.60 2.80
N LYS A 81 -14.38 1.62 2.05
CA LYS A 81 -14.39 1.83 0.59
C LYS A 81 -13.60 3.05 0.11
N SER A 82 -13.85 4.22 0.71
CA SER A 82 -13.15 5.46 0.34
C SER A 82 -11.67 5.39 0.68
N HIS A 83 -11.31 4.74 1.80
CA HIS A 83 -9.92 4.53 2.18
C HIS A 83 -9.22 3.59 1.19
N PHE A 84 -9.86 2.49 0.79
CA PHE A 84 -9.34 1.57 -0.22
C PHE A 84 -9.08 2.29 -1.55
N LEU A 85 -10.01 3.14 -2.01
CA LEU A 85 -9.83 3.92 -3.23
C LEU A 85 -8.66 4.92 -3.12
N LYS A 86 -8.53 5.59 -1.96
CA LYS A 86 -7.42 6.53 -1.69
C LYS A 86 -6.06 5.82 -1.67
N ILE A 87 -5.99 4.62 -1.10
CA ILE A 87 -4.79 3.79 -1.14
C ILE A 87 -4.46 3.34 -2.57
N LEU A 88 -5.46 2.90 -3.34
CA LEU A 88 -5.27 2.57 -4.75
C LEU A 88 -4.69 3.75 -5.54
N SER A 89 -5.17 4.98 -5.31
CA SER A 89 -4.62 6.15 -6.01
C SER A 89 -3.14 6.37 -5.70
N TYR A 90 -2.72 6.22 -4.44
CA TYR A 90 -1.31 6.35 -4.07
C TYR A 90 -0.42 5.26 -4.67
N LEU A 91 -0.94 4.02 -4.72
CA LEU A 91 -0.23 2.90 -5.32
C LEU A 91 -0.09 3.04 -6.83
N LEU A 92 -1.15 3.48 -7.53
CA LEU A 92 -1.14 3.68 -8.98
C LEU A 92 -0.21 4.82 -9.40
N GLU A 93 -0.20 5.92 -8.65
CA GLU A 93 0.76 7.02 -8.85
C GLU A 93 2.20 6.61 -8.48
N ASN A 94 2.34 5.56 -7.66
CA ASN A 94 3.57 5.19 -6.97
C ASN A 94 4.22 6.41 -6.30
N ARG A 95 3.38 7.15 -5.58
CA ARG A 95 3.72 8.46 -5.01
C ARG A 95 4.94 8.37 -4.11
N ALA A 96 5.90 9.29 -4.30
CA ALA A 96 7.01 9.46 -3.35
C ALA A 96 6.55 10.35 -2.19
N VAL A 97 6.79 9.91 -0.97
CA VAL A 97 6.34 10.58 0.25
C VAL A 97 7.53 10.70 1.20
N THR A 98 7.70 11.87 1.81
CA THR A 98 8.81 12.14 2.74
C THR A 98 8.29 12.45 4.13
N ARG A 99 8.87 11.84 5.16
CA ARG A 99 8.62 12.15 6.56
C ARG A 99 9.91 12.06 7.36
N GLY A 100 10.23 13.08 8.15
CA GLY A 100 11.42 13.07 9.02
C GLY A 100 12.75 12.83 8.29
N GLY A 101 12.87 13.25 7.03
CA GLY A 101 14.07 13.05 6.20
C GLY A 101 14.15 11.70 5.48
N GLU A 102 13.23 10.77 5.74
CA GLU A 102 13.10 9.51 4.99
C GLU A 102 12.11 9.69 3.83
N THR A 103 12.47 9.25 2.63
CA THR A 103 11.58 9.21 1.46
C THR A 103 11.31 7.78 1.06
N LYS A 104 10.03 7.44 0.89
CA LYS A 104 9.57 6.13 0.42
C LYS A 104 8.55 6.30 -0.70
N ARG A 105 8.57 5.40 -1.67
CA ARG A 105 7.50 5.22 -2.65
C ARG A 105 6.33 4.46 -2.03
N ALA A 106 5.11 4.75 -2.48
CA ALA A 106 3.89 4.14 -1.95
C ALA A 106 3.96 2.60 -1.90
N ILE A 107 4.53 1.96 -2.92
CA ILE A 107 4.68 0.50 -2.98
C ILE A 107 5.61 -0.07 -1.88
N GLU A 108 6.61 0.69 -1.43
CA GLU A 108 7.59 0.24 -0.43
C GLU A 108 6.93 0.07 0.96
N PHE A 109 5.86 0.81 1.26
CA PHE A 109 5.09 0.63 2.48
C PHE A 109 4.36 -0.71 2.55
N PHE A 110 4.17 -1.39 1.41
CA PHE A 110 3.45 -2.66 1.33
C PHE A 110 4.37 -3.88 1.41
N ASP A 111 5.68 -3.66 1.52
CA ASP A 111 6.65 -4.72 1.76
C ASP A 111 6.36 -5.39 3.11
N GLY A 112 6.05 -6.70 3.05
CA GLY A 112 5.69 -7.48 4.23
C GLY A 112 4.24 -7.34 4.70
N LYS A 113 3.43 -6.46 4.09
CA LYS A 113 1.99 -6.33 4.40
C LYS A 113 1.11 -7.31 3.63
N ILE A 114 1.58 -7.81 2.47
CA ILE A 114 0.78 -8.69 1.61
C ILE A 114 0.80 -10.13 2.15
N PRO A 115 -0.37 -10.71 2.51
CA PRO A 115 -0.47 -12.09 2.98
C PRO A 115 0.09 -13.08 1.95
N GLY A 116 0.95 -14.01 2.40
CA GLY A 116 1.51 -15.06 1.54
C GLY A 116 2.82 -14.72 0.81
N ARG A 117 3.30 -13.46 0.87
CA ARG A 117 4.71 -13.13 0.56
C ARG A 117 5.55 -13.07 1.83
N HIS A 118 5.62 -14.16 2.59
CA HIS A 118 6.72 -14.34 3.53
C HIS A 118 7.87 -15.06 2.83
N ALA A 119 9.06 -14.46 2.92
CA ALA A 119 10.38 -14.98 2.55
C ALA A 119 10.77 -15.00 1.05
N ARG A 120 11.21 -13.86 0.49
CA ARG A 120 12.27 -13.86 -0.56
C ARG A 120 13.18 -12.61 -0.63
N ARG A 121 13.24 -11.76 0.40
CA ARG A 121 14.13 -10.56 0.39
C ARG A 121 14.93 -10.34 1.66
N ARG A 122 15.52 -11.40 2.25
CA ARG A 122 16.52 -11.25 3.34
C ARG A 122 17.92 -11.82 3.04
N HIS A 123 18.20 -12.23 1.80
CA HIS A 123 19.57 -12.57 1.39
C HIS A 123 19.98 -11.79 0.16
N GLN A 124 20.43 -10.56 0.39
CA GLN A 124 21.51 -9.93 -0.36
C GLN A 124 22.01 -8.77 0.51
N ALA A 125 22.88 -9.10 1.46
CA ALA A 125 23.78 -8.11 2.02
C ALA A 125 24.82 -7.75 0.93
N PRO A 126 25.23 -6.48 0.80
CA PRO A 126 26.28 -6.11 -0.12
C PRO A 126 27.61 -6.76 0.31
N PRO A 127 28.48 -7.18 -0.62
CA PRO A 127 29.78 -7.74 -0.25
C PRO A 127 30.58 -6.69 0.49
N SER A 128 31.06 -7.04 1.69
CA SER A 128 32.05 -6.25 2.42
C SER A 128 33.26 -6.06 1.53
N ARG A 129 33.59 -4.80 1.21
CA ARG A 129 34.89 -4.47 0.61
C ARG A 129 35.98 -4.92 1.58
N ALA A 130 36.73 -5.95 1.20
CA ALA A 130 37.99 -6.27 1.83
C ALA A 130 38.93 -5.08 1.61
N THR A 131 39.30 -4.41 2.69
CA THR A 131 40.50 -3.58 2.74
C THR A 131 41.70 -4.52 2.56
N SER A 132 42.33 -4.46 1.40
CA SER A 132 43.71 -4.92 1.21
C SER A 132 44.62 -3.70 1.29
N THR A 133 45.61 -3.85 2.17
CA THR A 133 46.90 -3.17 2.35
C THR A 133 47.25 -1.99 1.44
#